data_AF-A0AAU6YZ28-F1
#
_entry.id   AF-A0AAU6YZ28-F1
#
_cell.length_a   1.000
_cell.length_b   1.000
_cell.length_c   1.000
_cell.angle_alpha   90.00
_cell.angle_beta   90.00
_cell.angle_gamma   90.00
#
_symmetry.space_group_name_H-M   'P 1'
#
loop_
_entity.id
_entity.type
_entity.pdbx_description
1 polymer ?
#
loop_
_entity_poly.entity_id
_entity_poly.type
_entity_poly.pdbx_seq_one_letter_code
_entity_poly.pdbx_strand_id
1 'polypeptide(L)'
;MGTLEWLNDDFGAYLAQDGCTVSAPDEIAALLLPKDERVPTWSTRLYASASLAEVLPLPKEIDAVVLDGSGAIKYLAEMEAPIVVCVLDRSVADETAAEIIVQLRNTRGEPVSIRDTLGWTPPIGVEALAFTVAL
;
A
#
# COMPACT_ATOMS: atom_id res chain seq x y z
N MET A 1 -38.48 -10.71 -4.74
CA MET A 1 -37.02 -10.86 -4.83
C MET A 1 -36.47 -9.63 -5.49
N GLY A 2 -35.67 -8.86 -4.76
CA GLY A 2 -35.10 -7.60 -5.23
C GLY A 2 -33.70 -7.77 -5.81
N THR A 3 -33.25 -6.83 -6.64
CA THR A 3 -31.91 -6.81 -7.25
C THR A 3 -30.77 -6.95 -6.24
N LEU A 4 -30.96 -6.46 -5.02
CA LEU A 4 -29.98 -6.60 -3.92
C LEU A 4 -29.82 -8.05 -3.44
N GLU A 5 -30.92 -8.81 -3.44
CA GLU A 5 -30.94 -10.21 -3.00
C GLU A 5 -30.13 -11.08 -3.97
N TRP A 6 -30.25 -10.81 -5.27
CA TRP A 6 -29.50 -11.49 -6.33
C TRP A 6 -28.01 -11.13 -6.28
N LEU A 7 -27.69 -9.87 -6.01
CA LEU A 7 -26.31 -9.42 -5.90
C LEU A 7 -25.59 -10.07 -4.70
N ASN A 8 -26.30 -10.24 -3.58
CA ASN A 8 -25.75 -10.94 -2.41
C ASN A 8 -25.50 -12.42 -2.68
N ASP A 9 -26.39 -13.07 -3.42
CA ASP A 9 -26.20 -14.47 -3.84
C ASP A 9 -24.98 -14.59 -4.78
N ASP A 10 -24.82 -13.67 -5.73
CA ASP A 10 -23.63 -13.62 -6.62
C ASP A 10 -22.33 -13.38 -5.84
N PHE A 11 -22.36 -12.60 -4.76
CA PHE A 11 -21.20 -12.39 -3.89
C PHE A 11 -20.80 -13.65 -3.11
N GLY A 12 -21.73 -14.57 -2.85
CA GLY A 12 -21.46 -15.88 -2.25
C GLY A 12 -20.84 -16.90 -3.22
N ALA A 13 -20.72 -16.58 -4.51
CA ALA A 13 -20.06 -17.44 -5.48
C ALA A 13 -18.54 -17.43 -5.28
N TYR A 14 -17.88 -18.51 -5.69
CA TYR A 14 -16.43 -18.69 -5.54
C TYR A 14 -15.72 -18.44 -6.88
N LEU A 15 -14.59 -17.72 -6.84
CA LEU A 15 -13.68 -17.59 -7.99
C LEU A 15 -12.54 -18.60 -7.85
N ALA A 16 -12.35 -19.43 -8.87
CA ALA A 16 -11.25 -20.37 -8.97
C ALA A 16 -10.49 -20.15 -10.28
N GLN A 17 -9.17 -20.29 -10.23
CA GLN A 17 -8.33 -20.27 -11.43
C GLN A 17 -8.19 -21.70 -11.98
N ASP A 18 -8.44 -21.86 -13.28
CA ASP A 18 -8.28 -23.15 -13.95
C ASP A 18 -6.82 -23.65 -13.86
N GLY A 19 -6.64 -24.90 -13.42
CA GLY A 19 -5.33 -25.52 -13.20
C GLY A 19 -4.65 -25.24 -11.85
N CYS A 20 -5.27 -24.48 -10.93
CA CYS A 20 -4.69 -24.25 -9.60
C CYS A 20 -4.98 -25.41 -8.64
N THR A 21 -3.94 -26.00 -8.04
CA THR A 21 -4.03 -27.20 -7.18
C THR A 21 -3.86 -26.94 -5.68
N VAL A 22 -3.82 -25.67 -5.24
CA VAL A 22 -3.61 -25.33 -3.81
C VAL A 22 -4.72 -24.42 -3.27
N SER A 23 -5.31 -24.90 -2.16
CA SER A 23 -6.27 -24.30 -1.22
C SER A 23 -7.62 -23.81 -1.77
N ALA A 24 -8.63 -23.87 -0.90
CA ALA A 24 -10.03 -23.61 -1.22
C ALA A 24 -10.23 -22.28 -1.98
N PRO A 25 -11.13 -22.24 -2.99
CA PRO A 25 -11.38 -21.02 -3.74
C PRO A 25 -11.95 -19.92 -2.84
N ASP A 26 -11.65 -18.66 -3.17
CA ASP A 26 -12.13 -17.49 -2.43
C ASP A 26 -13.50 -17.03 -2.96
N GLU A 27 -14.36 -16.56 -2.06
CA GLU A 27 -15.65 -15.94 -2.44
C GLU A 27 -15.42 -14.65 -3.22
N ILE A 28 -16.26 -14.35 -4.22
CA ILE A 28 -16.26 -13.09 -4.96
C ILE A 28 -16.38 -11.90 -4.00
N ALA A 29 -17.18 -12.04 -2.93
CA ALA A 29 -17.27 -11.05 -1.85
C ALA A 29 -15.89 -10.67 -1.29
N ALA A 30 -15.03 -11.65 -1.02
CA ALA A 30 -13.71 -11.40 -0.43
C ALA A 30 -12.79 -10.59 -1.36
N LEU A 31 -13.04 -10.64 -2.67
CA LEU A 31 -12.26 -9.96 -3.70
C LEU A 31 -12.81 -8.56 -4.04
N LEU A 32 -14.13 -8.41 -4.08
CA LEU A 32 -14.79 -7.19 -4.57
C LEU A 32 -15.34 -6.28 -3.46
N LEU A 33 -15.75 -6.85 -2.34
CA LEU A 33 -16.37 -6.16 -1.21
C LEU A 33 -15.88 -6.80 0.08
N PRO A 34 -14.63 -6.53 0.47
CA PRO A 34 -14.21 -7.06 1.73
C PRO A 34 -15.13 -6.56 2.85
N LYS A 35 -15.54 -7.47 3.73
CA LYS A 35 -16.66 -7.32 4.68
C LYS A 35 -16.47 -6.24 5.76
N ASP A 36 -15.44 -5.41 5.67
CA ASP A 36 -15.05 -4.45 6.70
C ASP A 36 -14.45 -3.18 6.07
N GLU A 37 -14.63 -2.02 6.72
CA GLU A 37 -14.13 -0.71 6.26
C GLU A 37 -12.59 -0.61 6.20
N ARG A 38 -11.88 -1.66 6.64
CA ARG A 38 -10.42 -1.68 6.86
C ARG A 38 -9.68 -2.76 6.08
N VAL A 39 -10.33 -3.42 5.14
CA VAL A 39 -9.67 -4.49 4.39
C VAL A 39 -9.05 -3.91 3.10
N PRO A 40 -7.80 -4.27 2.77
CA PRO A 40 -7.17 -3.84 1.54
C PRO A 40 -7.98 -4.32 0.32
N THR A 41 -8.48 -3.39 -0.48
CA THR A 41 -9.12 -3.68 -1.77
C THR A 41 -8.06 -3.80 -2.87
N TRP A 42 -8.39 -4.45 -3.99
CA TRP A 42 -7.55 -4.57 -5.20
C TRP A 42 -7.18 -3.23 -5.89
N SER A 43 -7.49 -2.08 -5.30
CA SER A 43 -7.16 -0.76 -5.86
C SER A 43 -5.67 -0.37 -5.73
N THR A 44 -4.81 -1.28 -5.25
CA THR A 44 -3.36 -1.05 -5.09
C THR A 44 -2.62 -1.38 -6.39
N ARG A 45 -1.89 -0.40 -6.93
CA ARG A 45 -0.97 -0.61 -8.07
C ARG A 45 0.41 -0.97 -7.55
N LEU A 46 1.01 -2.03 -8.10
CA LEU A 46 2.35 -2.47 -7.76
C LEU A 46 3.34 -2.10 -8.86
N TYR A 47 4.41 -1.40 -8.47
CA TYR A 47 5.49 -1.00 -9.36
C TYR A 47 6.81 -1.57 -8.86
N ALA A 48 7.59 -2.17 -9.75
CA ALA A 48 8.96 -2.54 -9.41
C ALA A 48 9.81 -1.27 -9.28
N SER A 49 10.57 -1.15 -8.19
CA SER A 49 11.46 0.00 -7.97
C SER A 49 12.49 0.19 -9.08
N ALA A 50 12.88 -0.90 -9.75
CA ALA A 50 13.77 -0.88 -10.90
C ALA A 50 13.19 -0.13 -12.12
N SER A 51 11.87 -0.16 -12.30
CA SER A 51 11.18 0.48 -13.44
C SER A 51 10.29 1.66 -13.03
N LEU A 52 10.26 2.04 -11.74
CA LEU A 52 9.40 3.13 -11.26
C LEU A 52 9.68 4.45 -11.99
N ALA A 53 10.95 4.73 -12.34
CA ALA A 53 11.34 5.92 -13.10
C ALA A 53 10.62 6.05 -14.46
N GLU A 54 10.22 4.94 -15.08
CA GLU A 54 9.58 4.93 -16.41
C GLU A 54 8.09 5.30 -16.34
N VAL A 55 7.49 5.24 -15.14
CA VAL A 55 6.05 5.48 -14.92
C VAL A 55 5.78 6.73 -14.10
N LEU A 56 6.81 7.51 -13.75
CA LEU A 56 6.65 8.81 -13.09
C LEU A 56 6.27 9.92 -14.09
N PRO A 57 5.44 10.89 -13.71
CA PRO A 57 4.76 11.01 -12.41
C PRO A 57 3.63 9.99 -12.26
N LEU A 58 3.37 9.58 -11.01
CA LEU A 58 2.25 8.70 -10.71
C LEU A 58 0.90 9.37 -11.05
N PRO A 59 -0.14 8.59 -11.40
CA PRO A 59 -1.49 9.11 -11.59
C PRO A 59 -2.00 9.85 -10.35
N LYS A 60 -2.73 10.95 -10.58
CA LYS A 60 -3.22 11.83 -9.50
C LYS A 60 -4.32 11.20 -8.65
N GLU A 61 -4.89 10.10 -9.10
CA GLU A 61 -5.91 9.35 -8.35
C GLU A 61 -5.32 8.50 -7.22
N ILE A 62 -3.99 8.49 -7.04
CA ILE A 62 -3.33 7.73 -5.98
C ILE A 62 -3.31 8.56 -4.70
N ASP A 63 -4.10 8.15 -3.71
CA ASP A 63 -4.21 8.81 -2.41
C ASP A 63 -3.06 8.46 -1.45
N ALA A 64 -2.42 7.31 -1.64
CA ALA A 64 -1.33 6.84 -0.80
C ALA A 64 -0.30 6.02 -1.56
N VAL A 65 0.98 6.19 -1.20
CA VAL A 65 2.10 5.41 -1.74
C VAL A 65 2.86 4.72 -0.62
N VAL A 66 3.21 3.46 -0.82
CA VAL A 66 4.12 2.70 0.05
C VAL A 66 5.43 2.45 -0.70
N LEU A 67 6.54 2.96 -0.16
CA LEU A 67 7.90 2.75 -0.66
C LEU A 67 8.58 1.68 0.18
N ASP A 68 8.75 0.48 -0.39
CA ASP A 68 9.36 -0.67 0.27
C ASP A 68 10.86 -0.76 -0.02
N GLY A 69 11.67 -0.48 1.01
CA GLY A 69 13.12 -0.56 0.96
C GLY A 69 13.80 0.61 0.22
N SER A 70 15.13 0.63 0.29
CA SER A 70 15.93 1.77 -0.20
C SER A 70 15.81 1.99 -1.71
N GLY A 71 15.65 0.92 -2.49
CA GLY A 71 15.43 0.99 -3.93
C GLY A 71 14.19 1.78 -4.33
N ALA A 72 13.13 1.76 -3.51
CA ALA A 72 11.92 2.55 -3.71
C ALA A 72 12.05 3.95 -3.07
N ILE A 73 12.62 4.04 -1.86
CA ILE A 73 12.77 5.29 -1.09
C ILE A 73 13.58 6.35 -1.83
N LYS A 74 14.50 5.97 -2.72
CA LYS A 74 15.23 6.95 -3.55
C LYS A 74 14.33 7.83 -4.43
N TYR A 75 13.10 7.38 -4.74
CA TYR A 75 12.12 8.13 -5.51
C TYR A 75 11.16 8.94 -4.64
N LEU A 76 11.46 9.08 -3.34
CA LEU A 76 10.55 9.73 -2.41
C LEU A 76 10.30 11.21 -2.77
N ALA A 77 11.29 11.90 -3.34
CA ALA A 77 11.20 13.32 -3.67
C ALA A 77 10.22 13.60 -4.81
N GLU A 78 9.94 12.59 -5.64
CA GLU A 78 9.03 12.61 -6.79
C GLU A 78 7.59 12.18 -6.42
N MET A 79 7.35 11.77 -5.18
CA MET A 79 6.02 11.34 -4.73
C MET A 79 5.13 12.55 -4.41
N GLU A 80 4.02 12.67 -5.13
CA GLU A 80 2.99 13.71 -4.93
C GLU A 80 1.69 13.14 -4.33
N ALA A 81 1.70 11.89 -3.86
CA ALA A 81 0.52 11.34 -3.19
C ALA A 81 0.31 12.02 -1.82
N PRO A 82 -0.95 12.28 -1.40
CA PRO A 82 -1.25 12.90 -0.10
C PRO A 82 -0.57 12.22 1.09
N ILE A 83 -0.49 10.89 1.07
CA ILE A 83 0.17 10.09 2.10
C ILE A 83 1.30 9.28 1.47
N VAL A 84 2.49 9.35 2.08
CA VAL A 84 3.60 8.47 1.70
C VAL A 84 4.09 7.72 2.93
N VAL A 85 4.27 6.41 2.78
CA VAL A 85 4.78 5.50 3.80
C VAL A 85 6.08 4.88 3.31
N CYS A 86 7.16 5.07 4.04
CA CYS A 86 8.44 4.42 3.78
C CYS A 86 8.61 3.24 4.73
N VAL A 87 8.93 2.07 4.18
CA VAL A 87 9.24 0.86 4.94
C VAL A 87 10.73 0.54 4.81
N LEU A 88 11.40 0.40 5.95
CA LEU A 88 12.81 0.10 6.06
C LEU A 88 12.98 -1.22 6.80
N ASP A 89 13.73 -2.14 6.20
CA ASP A 89 14.25 -3.29 6.92
C ASP A 89 15.53 -2.87 7.65
N ARG A 90 15.47 -2.76 8.98
CA ARG A 90 16.63 -2.40 9.83
C ARG A 90 17.59 -3.57 10.04
N SER A 91 17.26 -4.78 9.58
CA SER A 91 18.21 -5.89 9.53
C SER A 91 19.24 -5.72 8.40
N VAL A 92 18.90 -4.97 7.36
CA VAL A 92 19.77 -4.66 6.22
C VAL A 92 20.11 -3.16 6.29
N ALA A 93 21.21 -2.83 6.96
CA ALA A 93 21.58 -1.44 7.22
C ALA A 93 21.86 -0.64 5.92
N ASP A 94 20.89 0.18 5.50
CA ASP A 94 21.07 1.22 4.48
C ASP A 94 20.90 2.61 5.11
N GLU A 95 22.02 3.21 5.53
CA GLU A 95 22.07 4.51 6.20
C GLU A 95 21.53 5.65 5.30
N THR A 96 21.73 5.54 3.99
CA THR A 96 21.33 6.54 2.99
C THR A 96 19.82 6.72 2.95
N ALA A 97 19.07 5.61 2.96
CA ALA A 97 17.61 5.66 2.93
C ALA A 97 17.02 6.32 4.18
N ALA A 98 17.62 6.07 5.34
CA ALA A 98 17.21 6.70 6.59
C ALA A 98 17.47 8.22 6.59
N GLU A 99 18.61 8.67 6.04
CA GLU A 99 18.91 10.11 5.92
C GLU A 99 17.92 10.83 5.00
N ILE A 100 17.59 10.25 3.84
CA ILE A 100 16.62 10.82 2.89
C ILE A 100 15.26 11.05 3.57
N ILE A 101 14.77 10.05 4.32
CA ILE A 101 13.48 10.15 5.03
C ILE A 101 13.53 11.23 6.11
N VAL A 102 14.62 11.30 6.89
CA VAL A 102 14.78 12.31 7.94
C VAL A 102 14.81 13.73 7.34
N GLN A 103 15.54 13.94 6.25
CA GLN A 103 15.60 15.24 5.58
C GLN A 103 14.23 15.67 5.05
N LEU A 104 13.49 14.76 4.41
CA LEU A 104 12.17 15.06 3.85
C LEU A 104 11.10 15.30 4.92
N ARG A 105 11.09 14.51 5.99
CA ARG A 105 10.24 14.77 7.17
C ARG A 105 10.47 16.18 7.72
N ASN A 106 11.72 16.64 7.75
CA ASN A 106 12.06 17.95 8.28
C ASN A 106 11.73 19.11 7.32
N THR A 107 11.46 18.85 6.03
CA THR A 107 11.33 19.89 5.01
C THR A 107 9.96 19.94 4.30
N ARG A 108 9.17 18.86 4.28
CA ARG A 108 7.98 18.77 3.41
C ARG A 108 6.70 18.16 4.03
N GLY A 109 6.74 17.53 5.20
CA GLY A 109 5.60 16.74 5.68
C GLY A 109 5.35 16.75 7.17
N GLU A 110 4.08 16.58 7.56
CA GLU A 110 3.70 16.30 8.95
C GLU A 110 3.73 14.78 9.17
N PRO A 111 4.35 14.28 10.26
CA PRO A 111 4.39 12.86 10.54
C PRO A 111 2.99 12.31 10.84
N VAL A 112 2.66 11.19 10.22
CA VAL A 112 1.39 10.47 10.43
C VAL A 112 1.64 9.24 11.27
N SER A 113 0.86 9.05 12.34
CA SER A 113 0.92 7.83 13.14
C SER A 113 0.34 6.66 12.34
N ILE A 114 1.20 5.72 11.94
CA ILE A 114 0.80 4.49 11.24
C ILE A 114 -0.14 3.66 12.12
N ARG A 115 0.14 3.58 13.42
CA ARG A 115 -0.67 2.79 14.35
C ARG A 115 -2.08 3.36 14.48
N ASP A 116 -2.18 4.67 14.66
CA ASP A 116 -3.48 5.29 14.95
C ASP A 116 -4.30 5.51 13.67
N THR A 117 -3.64 5.71 12.54
CA THR A 117 -4.30 5.98 11.24
C THR A 117 -4.58 4.69 10.46
N LEU A 118 -3.60 3.79 10.38
CA LEU A 118 -3.68 2.58 9.56
C LEU A 118 -3.95 1.32 10.38
N GLY A 119 -3.97 1.41 11.72
CA GLY A 119 -4.17 0.25 12.60
C GLY A 119 -3.03 -0.78 12.53
N TRP A 120 -1.93 -0.44 11.86
CA TRP A 120 -0.82 -1.36 11.62
C TRP A 120 0.34 -1.10 12.57
N THR A 121 0.95 -2.17 13.06
CA THR A 121 2.17 -2.11 13.87
C THR A 121 3.26 -2.90 13.14
N PRO A 122 4.40 -2.27 12.80
CA PRO A 122 5.45 -2.96 12.07
C PRO A 122 6.05 -4.10 12.91
N PRO A 123 6.43 -5.22 12.28
CA PRO A 123 7.10 -6.32 12.97
C PRO A 123 8.51 -5.93 13.44
N ILE A 124 9.09 -6.74 14.34
CA ILE A 124 10.45 -6.52 14.84
C ILE A 124 11.44 -6.50 13.67
N GLY A 125 12.35 -5.52 13.68
CA GLY A 125 13.35 -5.35 12.62
C GLY A 125 12.86 -4.52 11.43
N VAL A 126 11.57 -4.20 11.35
CA VAL A 126 11.01 -3.30 10.34
C VAL A 126 10.68 -1.96 10.98
N GLU A 127 11.10 -0.89 10.33
CA GLU A 127 10.67 0.46 10.65
C GLU A 127 9.79 0.99 9.54
N ALA A 128 8.67 1.62 9.91
CA ALA A 128 7.79 2.26 8.95
C ALA A 128 7.54 3.71 9.38
N LEU A 129 7.64 4.62 8.43
CA LEU A 129 7.49 6.06 8.64
C LEU A 129 6.49 6.60 7.63
N ALA A 130 5.40 7.21 8.12
CA ALA A 130 4.39 7.82 7.29
C ALA A 130 4.37 9.34 7.49
N PHE A 131 4.13 10.08 6.41
CA PHE A 131 4.02 11.53 6.44
C PHE A 131 3.08 12.03 5.34
N THR A 132 2.53 13.22 5.56
CA THR A 132 1.82 13.96 4.53
C THR A 132 2.81 14.64 3.58
N VAL A 133 2.40 14.84 2.33
CA VAL A 133 3.12 15.72 1.39
C VAL A 133 2.38 17.06 1.34
N ALA A 134 3.09 18.17 1.54
CA ALA A 134 2.52 19.49 1.29
C ALA A 134 2.27 19.67 -0.21
N LEU A 135 1.02 19.46 -0.64
CA LEU A 135 0.54 19.63 -2.02
C LEU A 135 0.40 21.10 -2.43
#